data_AF-A0A6N9DX24-F1
#
_entry.id   AF-A0A6N9DX24-F1
#
_cell.length_a   1.000
_cell.length_b   1.000
_cell.length_c   1.000
_cell.angle_alpha   90.00
_cell.angle_beta   90.00
_cell.angle_gamma   90.00
#
_symmetry.space_group_name_H-M   'P 1'
#
loop_
_entity.id
_entity.type
_entity.pdbx_description
1 polymer ?
#
loop_
_entity_poly.entity_id
_entity_poly.type
_entity_poly.pdbx_seq_one_letter_code
_entity_poly.pdbx_strand_id
1 'polypeptide(L)'
;MDFPSSRASVVAPLPDKKTGVPPNSQATSFQKLLVWDDRTQRVKITALPDGPTSIADTVLLLLLGYRELRGLSQISALDLNQGLRSAGIDDVRLDREMAPYLKARLVLRSGVGKGSRYRLTTRGVKQAQELVQTLATLIPDPFL
;
A
#
# COMPACT_ATOMS: atom_id res chain seq x y z
N MET A 1 26.83 -56.30 -7.16
CA MET A 1 25.52 -55.92 -6.63
C MET A 1 25.08 -54.68 -7.37
N ASP A 2 24.07 -54.85 -8.19
CA ASP A 2 23.38 -53.83 -8.98
C ASP A 2 22.15 -53.40 -8.17
N PHE A 3 21.91 -52.10 -8.03
CA PHE A 3 20.61 -51.44 -8.17
C PHE A 3 20.80 -49.92 -8.07
N PRO A 4 20.40 -49.16 -9.11
CA PRO A 4 20.48 -47.70 -9.17
C PRO A 4 19.26 -47.07 -8.51
N SER A 5 19.42 -45.88 -7.92
CA SER A 5 18.27 -45.05 -7.56
C SER A 5 18.43 -43.63 -8.09
N SER A 6 17.80 -43.42 -9.24
CA SER A 6 17.35 -42.14 -9.72
C SER A 6 16.68 -41.32 -8.62
N ARG A 7 17.04 -40.04 -8.55
CA ARG A 7 16.02 -38.98 -8.57
C ARG A 7 16.62 -37.69 -9.09
N ALA A 8 16.37 -37.45 -10.37
CA ALA A 8 16.35 -36.10 -10.90
C ALA A 8 15.29 -35.30 -10.13
N SER A 9 15.67 -34.14 -9.62
CA SER A 9 14.74 -33.01 -9.54
C SER A 9 15.54 -31.74 -9.75
N VAL A 10 15.54 -31.33 -11.01
CA VAL A 10 15.70 -29.94 -11.44
C VAL A 10 14.83 -29.06 -10.52
N VAL A 11 15.43 -28.12 -9.82
CA VAL A 11 14.73 -26.92 -9.36
C VAL A 11 15.61 -25.73 -9.72
N ALA A 12 14.97 -24.84 -10.48
CA ALA A 12 15.54 -23.79 -11.28
C ALA A 12 16.28 -22.71 -10.47
N PRO A 13 17.20 -21.96 -11.10
CA PRO A 13 17.70 -20.73 -10.54
C PRO A 13 16.53 -19.77 -10.27
N LEU A 14 16.60 -19.12 -9.11
CA LEU A 14 15.64 -18.11 -8.66
C LEU A 14 15.36 -17.11 -9.79
N PRO A 15 14.08 -16.88 -10.14
CA PRO A 15 13.74 -15.94 -11.19
C PRO A 15 14.07 -14.53 -10.72
N ASP A 16 14.74 -13.82 -11.61
CA ASP A 16 14.98 -12.39 -11.61
C ASP A 16 13.81 -11.63 -10.97
N LYS A 17 14.13 -10.69 -10.08
CA LYS A 17 13.25 -9.57 -9.78
C LYS A 17 13.10 -8.73 -11.05
N LYS A 18 12.37 -9.24 -12.04
CA LYS A 18 11.67 -8.43 -13.03
C LYS A 18 10.61 -7.67 -12.25
N THR A 19 11.02 -6.55 -11.66
CA THR A 19 10.12 -5.42 -11.44
C THR A 19 9.66 -4.99 -12.82
N GLY A 20 8.71 -5.73 -13.38
CA GLY A 20 7.92 -5.30 -14.52
C GLY A 20 7.05 -4.15 -14.03
N VAL A 21 7.66 -2.98 -13.88
CA VAL A 21 6.94 -1.73 -13.90
C VAL A 21 6.53 -1.56 -15.35
N PRO A 22 5.24 -1.65 -15.72
CA PRO A 22 4.83 -1.19 -17.03
C PRO A 22 5.19 0.31 -17.11
N PRO A 23 5.97 0.74 -18.11
CA PRO A 23 6.33 2.13 -18.24
C PRO A 23 5.09 2.93 -18.70
N ASN A 24 4.90 4.07 -18.05
CA ASN A 24 4.52 5.32 -18.73
C ASN A 24 3.08 5.89 -18.67
N SER A 25 2.22 5.50 -17.71
CA SER A 25 1.03 6.35 -17.40
C SER A 25 0.56 6.28 -15.95
N GLN A 26 0.82 5.18 -15.25
CA GLN A 26 0.40 5.01 -13.85
C GLN A 26 1.37 5.67 -12.86
N ALA A 27 2.64 5.82 -13.24
CA ALA A 27 3.67 6.44 -12.40
C ALA A 27 3.42 7.94 -12.18
N THR A 28 2.88 8.65 -13.18
CA THR A 28 2.54 10.08 -13.09
C THR A 28 1.33 10.29 -12.18
N SER A 29 0.29 9.45 -12.28
CA SER A 29 -0.87 9.47 -11.38
C SER A 29 -0.48 9.24 -9.92
N PHE A 30 0.39 8.26 -9.67
CA PHE A 30 0.87 7.95 -8.31
C PHE A 30 1.67 9.10 -7.70
N GLN A 31 2.62 9.68 -8.46
CA GLN A 31 3.43 10.82 -7.99
C GLN A 31 2.59 12.08 -7.76
N LYS A 32 1.47 12.24 -8.47
CA LYS A 32 0.54 13.37 -8.29
C LYS A 32 -0.33 13.23 -7.04
N LEU A 33 -0.70 12.00 -6.69
CA LEU A 33 -1.56 11.68 -5.54
C LEU A 33 -0.82 11.45 -4.23
N LEU A 34 0.33 10.79 -4.28
CA LEU A 34 1.12 10.37 -3.12
C LEU A 34 2.46 11.08 -3.16
N VAL A 35 2.57 12.12 -2.35
CA VAL A 35 3.77 12.96 -2.27
C VAL A 35 4.50 12.62 -0.97
N TRP A 36 5.80 12.36 -1.07
CA TRP A 36 6.64 12.28 0.12
C TRP A 36 6.93 13.70 0.62
N ASP A 37 6.63 13.96 1.90
CA ASP A 37 6.99 15.21 2.56
C ASP A 37 8.26 14.99 3.40
N ASP A 38 9.39 15.50 2.92
CA ASP A 38 10.68 15.40 3.61
C ASP A 38 10.72 16.14 4.94
N ARG A 39 9.88 17.16 5.16
CA ARG A 39 9.81 17.89 6.43
C ARG A 39 9.18 17.06 7.52
N THR A 40 8.12 16.33 7.18
CA THR A 40 7.40 15.50 8.14
C THR A 40 7.84 14.03 8.10
N GLN A 41 8.73 13.66 7.15
CA GLN A 41 9.15 12.29 6.87
C GLN A 41 7.94 11.36 6.68
N ARG A 42 6.92 11.80 5.94
CA ARG A 42 5.65 11.08 5.80
C ARG A 42 5.10 11.13 4.39
N VAL A 43 4.24 10.16 4.09
CA VAL A 43 3.43 10.14 2.88
C VAL A 43 2.25 11.09 3.07
N LYS A 44 2.14 12.07 2.19
CA LYS A 44 1.00 12.97 2.08
C LYS A 44 0.13 12.54 0.90
N ILE A 45 -1.18 12.53 1.12
CA ILE A 45 -2.18 12.23 0.10
C ILE A 45 -2.79 13.55 -0.37
N THR A 46 -2.80 13.78 -1.68
CA THR A 46 -3.32 15.02 -2.29
C THR A 46 -4.83 14.99 -2.49
N ALA A 47 -5.41 13.81 -2.76
CA ALA A 47 -6.86 13.64 -2.86
C ALA A 47 -7.34 12.51 -1.95
N LEU A 48 -8.33 12.82 -1.12
CA LEU A 48 -8.95 11.86 -0.24
C LEU A 48 -10.06 11.10 -0.99
N PRO A 49 -10.15 9.78 -0.83
CA PRO A 49 -11.29 9.03 -1.32
C PRO A 49 -12.55 9.44 -0.56
N ASP A 50 -13.61 9.74 -1.28
CA ASP A 50 -14.93 10.00 -0.71
C ASP A 50 -15.73 8.69 -0.59
N GLY A 51 -16.34 8.47 0.59
CA GLY A 51 -17.19 7.31 0.81
C GLY A 51 -17.23 6.83 2.26
N PRO A 52 -18.05 5.79 2.54
CA PRO A 52 -18.17 5.21 3.88
C PRO A 52 -16.89 4.49 4.35
N THR A 53 -15.97 4.18 3.45
CA THR A 53 -14.65 3.58 3.72
C THR A 53 -13.51 4.55 3.45
N SER A 54 -13.79 5.86 3.33
CA SER A 54 -12.79 6.90 3.00
C SER A 54 -11.52 6.79 3.85
N ILE A 55 -11.66 6.58 5.15
CA ILE A 55 -10.51 6.44 6.05
C ILE A 55 -9.74 5.15 5.78
N ALA A 56 -10.43 4.02 5.63
CA ALA A 56 -9.81 2.73 5.32
C ALA A 56 -9.06 2.79 3.97
N ASP A 57 -9.66 3.43 2.97
CA ASP A 57 -9.07 3.67 1.65
C ASP A 57 -7.85 4.57 1.74
N THR A 58 -7.94 5.66 2.52
CA THR A 58 -6.80 6.55 2.79
C THR A 58 -5.64 5.79 3.43
N VAL A 59 -5.91 4.89 4.38
CA VAL A 59 -4.88 4.04 4.99
C VAL A 59 -4.29 3.06 3.99
N LEU A 60 -5.10 2.49 3.10
CA LEU A 60 -4.64 1.62 2.03
C LEU A 60 -3.66 2.36 1.09
N LEU A 61 -3.98 3.61 0.75
CA LEU A 61 -3.14 4.50 -0.05
C LEU A 61 -1.86 4.89 0.69
N LEU A 62 -1.92 5.20 1.99
CA LEU A 62 -0.74 5.48 2.81
C LEU A 62 0.20 4.28 2.83
N LEU A 63 -0.32 3.07 3.07
CA LEU A 63 0.47 1.84 3.05
C LEU A 63 1.13 1.60 1.70
N LEU A 64 0.43 1.89 0.59
CA LEU A 64 0.99 1.79 -0.75
C LEU A 64 2.08 2.85 -0.95
N GLY A 65 1.85 4.09 -0.54
CA GLY A 65 2.83 5.18 -0.56
C GLY A 65 4.12 4.82 0.18
N TYR A 66 4.02 4.32 1.42
CA TYR A 66 5.21 3.92 2.18
C TYR A 66 5.94 2.74 1.52
N ARG A 67 5.21 1.83 0.88
CA ARG A 67 5.80 0.71 0.17
C ARG A 67 6.54 1.16 -1.09
N GLU A 68 5.93 1.98 -1.94
CA GLU A 68 6.50 2.38 -3.22
C GLU A 68 7.56 3.49 -3.06
N LEU A 69 7.34 4.46 -2.17
CA LEU A 69 8.25 5.60 -1.98
C LEU A 69 9.42 5.27 -1.04
N ARG A 70 9.20 4.42 -0.03
CA ARG A 70 10.20 4.12 1.02
C ARG A 70 10.61 2.65 1.08
N GLY A 71 10.00 1.76 0.28
CA GLY A 71 10.27 0.32 0.35
C GLY A 71 9.74 -0.35 1.62
N LEU A 72 8.93 0.34 2.43
CA LEU A 72 8.48 -0.15 3.73
C LEU A 72 7.20 -0.97 3.57
N SER A 73 7.29 -2.28 3.85
CA SER A 73 6.15 -3.20 3.71
C SER A 73 5.30 -3.35 4.98
N GLN A 74 5.79 -2.88 6.13
CA GLN A 74 5.11 -2.91 7.41
C GLN A 74 5.17 -1.53 8.05
N ILE A 75 4.01 -0.94 8.33
CA ILE A 75 3.90 0.40 8.89
C ILE A 75 3.17 0.32 10.22
N SER A 76 3.65 1.06 11.22
CA SER A 76 3.00 1.06 12.53
C SER A 76 1.67 1.80 12.50
N ALA A 77 0.75 1.44 13.39
CA ALA A 77 -0.50 2.14 13.61
C ALA A 77 -0.27 3.61 13.97
N LEU A 78 0.84 3.90 14.65
CA LEU A 78 1.24 5.26 15.02
C LEU A 78 1.59 6.08 13.77
N ASP A 79 2.42 5.55 12.88
CA ASP A 79 2.83 6.24 11.65
C ASP A 79 1.65 6.43 10.69
N LEU A 80 0.75 5.45 10.62
CA LEU A 80 -0.50 5.56 9.85
C LEU A 80 -1.42 6.65 10.40
N ASN A 81 -1.65 6.67 11.71
CA ASN A 81 -2.43 7.73 12.34
C ASN A 81 -1.80 9.10 12.13
N GLN A 82 -0.47 9.21 12.24
CA GLN A 82 0.23 10.45 11.95
C GLN A 82 0.10 10.88 10.48
N GLY A 83 0.11 9.94 9.54
CA GLY A 83 -0.17 10.20 8.12
C GLY A 83 -1.60 10.68 7.90
N LEU A 84 -2.59 10.06 8.55
CA LEU A 84 -3.98 10.49 8.51
C LEU A 84 -4.16 11.91 9.04
N ARG A 85 -3.53 12.25 10.17
CA ARG A 85 -3.54 13.62 10.70
C ARG A 85 -2.94 14.63 9.73
N SER A 86 -1.86 14.24 9.04
CA SER A 86 -1.22 15.08 8.02
C SER A 86 -2.12 15.29 6.80
N ALA A 87 -3.08 14.40 6.58
CA ALA A 87 -4.14 14.51 5.58
C ALA A 87 -5.41 15.21 6.11
N GLY A 88 -5.38 15.76 7.34
CA GLY A 88 -6.51 16.45 7.96
C GLY A 88 -7.54 15.53 8.64
N ILE A 89 -7.21 14.24 8.81
CA ILE A 89 -8.08 13.25 9.45
C ILE A 89 -7.57 13.00 10.87
N ASP A 90 -8.22 13.63 11.85
CA ASP A 90 -7.88 13.52 13.27
C ASP A 90 -8.73 12.48 14.03
N ASP A 91 -8.19 12.01 15.16
CA ASP A 91 -8.83 11.16 16.18
C ASP A 91 -9.59 9.90 15.69
N VAL A 92 -9.01 9.20 14.71
CA VAL A 92 -9.62 8.00 14.16
C VAL A 92 -9.24 6.74 14.95
N ARG A 93 -10.25 5.91 15.24
CA ARG A 93 -10.05 4.54 15.70
C ARG A 93 -9.65 3.65 14.51
N LEU A 94 -8.38 3.71 14.12
CA LEU A 94 -7.82 2.97 12.98
C LEU A 94 -8.22 1.49 12.95
N ASP A 95 -8.28 0.85 14.11
CA ASP A 95 -8.71 -0.55 14.23
C ASP A 95 -10.14 -0.80 13.70
N ARG A 96 -11.05 0.12 14.00
CA ARG A 96 -12.46 0.06 13.59
C ARG A 96 -12.59 0.31 12.09
N GLU A 97 -11.90 1.34 11.60
CA GLU A 97 -11.94 1.71 10.18
C GLU A 97 -11.27 0.65 9.30
N MET A 98 -10.24 -0.02 9.79
CA MET A 98 -9.55 -1.09 9.06
C MET A 98 -10.27 -2.44 9.16
N ALA A 99 -11.25 -2.61 10.05
CA ALA A 99 -12.00 -3.85 10.19
C ALA A 99 -12.55 -4.43 8.87
N PRO A 100 -13.19 -3.66 7.96
CA PRO A 100 -13.60 -4.17 6.65
C PRO A 100 -12.43 -4.73 5.83
N TYR A 101 -11.25 -4.09 5.86
CA TYR A 101 -10.10 -4.48 5.05
C TYR A 101 -9.30 -5.63 5.64
N LEU A 102 -9.34 -5.78 6.96
CA LEU A 102 -8.88 -6.97 7.66
C LEU A 102 -9.78 -8.18 7.35
N LYS A 103 -11.12 -8.01 7.40
CA LYS A 103 -12.08 -9.05 7.02
C LYS A 103 -11.92 -9.47 5.54
N ALA A 104 -11.73 -8.51 4.65
CA ALA A 104 -11.51 -8.75 3.22
C ALA A 104 -10.10 -9.28 2.88
N ARG A 105 -9.21 -9.42 3.87
CA ARG A 105 -7.80 -9.87 3.71
C ARG A 105 -6.98 -9.00 2.75
N LEU A 106 -7.30 -7.71 2.67
CA LEU A 106 -6.53 -6.72 1.90
C LEU A 106 -5.32 -6.25 2.69
N VAL A 107 -5.48 -6.17 4.00
CA VAL A 107 -4.43 -5.77 4.93
C VAL A 107 -4.25 -6.87 5.97
N LEU A 108 -3.02 -7.10 6.38
CA LEU A 108 -2.67 -7.92 7.52
C LEU A 108 -2.26 -7.00 8.66
N ARG A 109 -2.80 -7.28 9.84
CA ARG A 109 -2.38 -6.67 11.09
C ARG A 109 -1.52 -7.64 11.88
N SER A 110 -0.47 -7.13 12.47
CA SER A 110 0.40 -7.85 13.41
C SER A 110 0.63 -6.98 14.65
N GLY A 111 0.85 -7.59 15.82
CA GLY A 111 1.06 -6.86 17.07
C GLY A 111 -0.21 -6.27 17.69
N VAL A 112 -0.08 -5.77 18.93
CA VAL A 112 -1.22 -5.36 19.78
C VAL A 112 -1.10 -3.87 20.17
N GLY A 113 -2.24 -3.17 20.20
CA GLY A 113 -2.33 -1.78 20.65
C GLY A 113 -1.49 -0.81 19.80
N LYS A 114 -0.71 0.05 20.45
CA LYS A 114 0.18 1.04 19.80
C LYS A 114 1.32 0.39 19.00
N GLY A 115 1.67 -0.86 19.33
CA GLY A 115 2.66 -1.66 18.60
C GLY A 115 2.09 -2.40 17.39
N SER A 116 0.81 -2.22 17.06
CA SER A 116 0.22 -2.84 15.88
C SER A 116 0.87 -2.31 14.61
N ARG A 117 1.17 -3.21 13.69
CA ARG A 117 1.72 -2.94 12.36
C ARG A 117 0.79 -3.49 11.31
N TYR A 118 0.65 -2.74 10.23
CA TYR A 118 -0.18 -3.07 9.09
C TYR A 118 0.69 -3.30 7.86
N ARG A 119 0.29 -4.27 7.05
CA ARG A 119 0.95 -4.62 5.79
C ARG A 119 -0.09 -4.92 4.72
N LEU A 120 0.15 -4.45 3.51
CA LEU A 120 -0.66 -4.82 2.34
C LEU A 120 -0.38 -6.27 1.93
N THR A 121 -1.44 -7.01 1.62
CA THR A 121 -1.35 -8.26 0.87
C THR A 121 -1.23 -7.96 -0.62
N THR A 122 -0.90 -8.95 -1.44
CA THR A 122 -0.92 -8.81 -2.91
C THR A 122 -2.27 -8.28 -3.42
N ARG A 123 -3.38 -8.73 -2.81
CA ARG A 123 -4.72 -8.24 -3.14
C ARG A 123 -4.91 -6.79 -2.70
N GLY A 124 -4.47 -6.42 -1.50
CA GLY A 124 -4.53 -5.05 -1.02
C GLY A 124 -3.69 -4.07 -1.86
N VAL A 125 -2.52 -4.50 -2.33
CA VAL A 125 -1.70 -3.71 -3.27
C VAL A 125 -2.48 -3.42 -4.55
N LYS A 126 -3.08 -4.43 -5.17
CA LYS A 126 -3.85 -4.26 -6.40
C LYS A 126 -5.02 -3.29 -6.20
N GLN A 127 -5.76 -3.46 -5.10
CA GLN A 127 -6.88 -2.56 -4.78
C GLN A 127 -6.41 -1.12 -4.50
N ALA A 128 -5.28 -0.94 -3.81
CA ALA A 128 -4.71 0.38 -3.59
C ALA A 128 -4.30 1.05 -4.91
N GLN A 129 -3.72 0.29 -5.85
CA GLN A 129 -3.38 0.79 -7.18
C GLN A 129 -4.63 1.19 -7.99
N GLU A 130 -5.69 0.39 -7.91
CA GLU A 130 -6.98 0.71 -8.53
C GLU A 130 -7.56 2.02 -7.95
N LEU A 131 -7.54 2.19 -6.62
CA LEU A 131 -7.97 3.42 -5.96
C LEU A 131 -7.16 4.64 -6.41
N VAL A 132 -5.84 4.52 -6.52
CA VAL A 132 -4.99 5.60 -7.07
C VAL A 132 -5.43 5.97 -8.48
N GLN A 133 -5.73 4.99 -9.35
CA GLN A 133 -6.18 5.27 -10.70
C GLN A 133 -7.53 5.99 -10.70
N THR A 134 -8.49 5.53 -9.91
CA THR A 134 -9.81 6.18 -9.79
C THR A 134 -9.69 7.62 -9.29
N LEU A 135 -8.86 7.85 -8.27
CA LEU A 135 -8.63 9.20 -7.75
C LEU A 135 -7.86 10.08 -8.72
N ALA A 136 -6.95 9.52 -9.50
CA ALA A 136 -6.20 10.28 -10.48
C ALA A 136 -7.08 10.76 -11.64
N THR A 137 -8.10 9.98 -12.01
CA THR A 137 -9.11 10.41 -12.98
C THR A 137 -9.96 11.57 -12.46
N LEU A 138 -10.16 11.67 -11.14
CA LEU A 138 -10.93 12.74 -10.50
C LEU A 138 -10.15 14.04 -10.32
N ILE A 139 -8.81 14.01 -10.39
CA ILE A 139 -7.98 15.22 -10.38
C ILE A 139 -7.79 15.67 -11.84
N PRO A 140 -8.55 16.66 -12.36
CA PRO A 140 -8.28 17.22 -13.67
C PRO A 140 -6.84 17.74 -13.73
N ASP A 141 -6.15 17.51 -14.84
CA ASP A 141 -4.85 18.12 -15.08
C ASP A 141 -5.02 19.65 -15.11
N PRO A 142 -4.29 20.41 -14.26
CA PRO A 142 -4.40 21.88 -14.24
C PRO A 142 -3.73 22.55 -15.45
N PHE A 143 -3.50 21.80 -16.53
CA PHE A 143 -2.83 22.28 -17.75
C PHE A 143 -3.64 21.88 -18.98
N LEU A 144 -4.72 22.63 -19.22
CA LEU A 144 -5.23 22.94 -20.55
C LEU A 144 -5.32 24.45 -20.68
#